data_AF-A0A2V6ZZA5-F1
#
_entry.id   AF-A0A2V6ZZA5-F1
#
_cell.length_a   1.000
_cell.length_b   1.000
_cell.length_c   1.000
_cell.angle_alpha   90.00
_cell.angle_beta   90.00
_cell.angle_gamma   90.00
#
_symmetry.space_group_name_H-M   'P 1'
#
loop_
_entity.id
_entity.type
_entity.pdbx_description
1 polymer ?
#
loop_
_entity_poly.entity_id
_entity_poly.type
_entity_poly.pdbx_seq_one_letter_code
_entity_poly.pdbx_strand_id
1 'polypeptide(L)'
;MLVAAVGAQLPGASASESAVGAGAEEITLRLLYQLIVILLATRLVTAVVRRLGQTEVSGEILAGLLLGPSLLGALFPDLMHTLFPPSTGPIFTGLAQIGLIFLMFQIGLEFEFTRHLGGSRRPIVGISLIGLAVPFALGYLTAPWFHARLSEPVPLSGFQLFFAVAMSITAIPILGRIFMELGLSHTRTAALTIGAAAIDDVSGWIILGAISLLVKGAFSWAWAIPRVAGLAAYLAPVFFVVRKRASTAVPMRSPHDAARFTTG
;
A
#
# COMPACT_ATOMS: atom_id res chain seq x y z
N MET A 1 -60.44 50.92 9.14
CA MET A 1 -60.99 50.87 7.77
C MET A 1 -59.83 50.78 6.80
N LEU A 2 -59.75 49.65 6.07
CA LEU A 2 -58.95 49.43 4.84
C LEU A 2 -57.41 49.58 4.98
N VAL A 3 -56.55 48.57 4.74
CA VAL A 3 -56.63 47.41 3.86
C VAL A 3 -55.74 46.30 4.43
N ALA A 4 -56.35 45.21 4.86
CA ALA A 4 -55.78 43.89 4.68
C ALA A 4 -56.18 43.43 3.28
N ALA A 5 -55.21 43.10 2.41
CA ALA A 5 -55.26 42.01 1.43
C ALA A 5 -54.19 42.20 0.34
N VAL A 6 -53.61 41.06 -0.05
CA VAL A 6 -52.90 40.77 -1.31
C VAL A 6 -51.43 41.14 -1.37
N GLY A 7 -50.60 40.15 -1.06
CA GLY A 7 -49.19 40.06 -1.43
C GLY A 7 -48.75 38.60 -1.27
N ALA A 8 -49.08 37.79 -2.28
CA ALA A 8 -48.97 36.34 -2.30
C ALA A 8 -47.59 35.80 -1.89
N GLN A 9 -47.61 34.66 -1.17
CA GLN A 9 -46.55 33.67 -1.18
C GLN A 9 -45.95 33.53 -2.59
N LEU A 10 -44.67 33.86 -2.74
CA LEU A 10 -43.82 33.26 -3.77
C LEU A 10 -43.21 32.00 -3.15
N PRO A 11 -43.62 30.78 -3.54
CA PRO A 11 -42.88 29.58 -3.20
C PRO A 11 -41.66 29.51 -4.11
N GLY A 12 -40.47 29.61 -3.52
CA GLY A 12 -39.23 29.26 -4.19
C GLY A 12 -38.23 30.41 -4.34
N ALA A 13 -37.40 30.59 -3.31
CA ALA A 13 -35.98 30.92 -3.43
C ALA A 13 -35.37 30.96 -2.01
N SER A 14 -34.11 30.57 -1.88
CA SER A 14 -33.21 30.80 -0.74
C SER A 14 -33.18 29.83 0.46
N ALA A 15 -33.39 28.52 0.28
CA ALA A 15 -33.04 27.54 1.33
C ALA A 15 -32.30 26.28 0.85
N SER A 16 -31.89 26.20 -0.43
CA SER A 16 -31.27 24.97 -0.98
C SER A 16 -29.93 25.18 -1.69
N GLU A 17 -29.28 26.33 -1.55
CA GLU A 17 -28.08 26.67 -2.34
C GLU A 17 -26.77 26.84 -1.53
N SER A 18 -26.72 26.57 -0.23
CA SER A 18 -25.45 26.73 0.54
C SER A 18 -25.18 25.75 1.70
N ALA A 19 -26.00 24.71 1.89
CA ALA A 19 -25.68 23.68 2.88
C ALA A 19 -24.54 22.75 2.43
N VAL A 20 -24.42 22.51 1.11
CA VAL A 20 -23.39 21.62 0.54
C VAL A 20 -22.01 22.28 0.51
N GLY A 21 -21.95 23.61 0.32
CA GLY A 21 -20.69 24.37 0.28
C GLY A 21 -20.02 24.51 1.65
N ALA A 22 -20.77 24.87 2.68
CA ALA A 22 -20.23 25.10 4.02
C ALA A 22 -19.64 23.83 4.66
N GLY A 23 -20.30 22.67 4.48
CA GLY A 23 -19.80 21.40 5.01
C GLY A 23 -18.57 20.87 4.27
N ALA A 24 -18.54 21.03 2.94
CA ALA A 24 -17.37 20.63 2.14
C ALA A 24 -16.15 21.51 2.43
N GLU A 25 -16.36 22.82 2.64
CA GLU A 25 -15.30 23.75 3.02
C GLU A 25 -14.72 23.42 4.39
N GLU A 26 -15.56 23.16 5.40
CA GLU A 26 -15.07 22.78 6.74
C GLU A 26 -14.23 21.49 6.71
N ILE A 27 -14.70 20.47 5.98
CA ILE A 27 -13.94 19.21 5.80
C ILE A 27 -12.61 19.49 5.11
N THR A 28 -12.61 20.34 4.07
CA THR A 28 -11.41 20.69 3.32
C THR A 28 -10.39 21.42 4.20
N LEU A 29 -10.83 22.43 4.95
CA LEU A 29 -9.97 23.18 5.87
C LEU A 29 -9.38 22.27 6.95
N ARG A 30 -10.20 21.34 7.48
CA ARG A 30 -9.75 20.35 8.47
C ARG A 30 -8.70 19.41 7.88
N LEU A 31 -8.90 18.92 6.65
CA LEU A 31 -7.93 18.07 5.97
C LEU A 31 -6.61 18.80 5.71
N LEU A 32 -6.65 20.06 5.28
CA LEU A 32 -5.45 20.87 5.07
C LEU A 32 -4.69 21.07 6.37
N TYR A 33 -5.38 21.41 7.46
CA TYR A 33 -4.79 21.52 8.78
C TYR A 33 -4.12 20.21 9.23
N GLN A 34 -4.80 19.08 9.08
CA GLN A 34 -4.24 17.76 9.39
C GLN A 34 -3.03 17.40 8.54
N LEU A 35 -3.06 17.69 7.23
CA LEU A 35 -1.92 17.49 6.34
C LEU A 35 -0.72 18.34 6.76
N ILE A 36 -0.94 19.60 7.16
CA ILE A 36 0.13 20.45 7.70
C ILE A 36 0.73 19.81 8.94
N VAL A 37 -0.09 19.34 9.89
CA VAL A 37 0.38 18.66 11.10
C VAL A 37 1.19 17.40 10.76
N ILE A 38 0.67 16.54 9.88
CA ILE A 38 1.36 15.31 9.44
C ILE A 38 2.69 15.64 8.78
N LEU A 39 2.72 16.59 7.83
CA LEU A 39 3.92 16.95 7.10
C LEU A 39 4.97 17.60 8.00
N LEU A 40 4.58 18.47 8.92
CA LEU A 40 5.49 19.08 9.89
C LEU A 40 6.06 18.05 10.84
N ALA A 41 5.22 17.21 11.45
CA ALA A 41 5.68 16.14 12.33
C ALA A 41 6.63 15.19 11.62
N THR A 42 6.27 14.77 10.40
CA THR A 42 7.12 13.91 9.56
C THR A 42 8.46 14.56 9.28
N ARG A 43 8.49 15.84 8.88
CA ARG A 43 9.75 16.57 8.64
C ARG A 43 10.63 16.65 9.88
N LEU A 44 10.04 16.90 11.04
CA LEU A 44 10.78 17.00 12.31
C LEU A 44 11.36 15.65 12.72
N VAL A 45 10.55 14.60 12.71
CA VAL A 45 10.96 13.24 13.09
C VAL A 45 12.02 12.71 12.12
N THR A 46 11.79 12.86 10.81
CA THR A 46 12.77 12.45 9.79
C THR A 46 14.09 13.20 9.91
N ALA A 47 14.08 14.51 10.26
CA ALA A 47 15.31 15.25 10.50
C ALA A 47 16.13 14.71 11.68
N VAL A 48 15.46 14.25 12.75
CA VAL A 48 16.12 13.61 13.90
C VAL A 48 16.64 12.22 13.53
N VAL A 49 15.79 11.40 12.91
CA VAL A 49 16.09 10.01 12.52
C VAL A 49 17.26 9.96 11.53
N ARG A 50 17.33 10.91 10.59
CA ARG A 50 18.47 11.03 9.66
C ARG A 50 19.79 11.34 10.37
N ARG A 51 19.77 12.13 11.45
CA ARG A 51 20.98 12.36 12.28
C ARG A 51 21.45 11.10 13.00
N LEU A 52 20.57 10.12 13.20
CA LEU A 52 20.89 8.81 13.76
C LEU A 52 21.34 7.79 12.69
N GLY A 53 21.50 8.21 11.43
CA GLY A 53 21.93 7.34 10.33
C GLY A 53 20.84 6.40 9.79
N GLN A 54 19.58 6.67 10.12
CA GLN A 54 18.43 5.90 9.64
C GLN A 54 17.85 6.53 8.36
N THR A 55 17.12 5.72 7.60
CA THR A 55 16.44 6.17 6.38
C THR A 55 15.27 7.11 6.67
N GLU A 56 14.99 8.02 5.74
CA GLU A 56 13.87 8.94 5.78
C GLU A 56 12.56 8.17 5.89
N VAL A 57 12.39 7.06 5.14
CA VAL A 57 11.19 6.21 5.20
C VAL A 57 10.90 5.72 6.63
N SER A 58 11.94 5.34 7.37
CA SER A 58 11.81 4.91 8.77
C SER A 58 11.33 6.05 9.65
N GLY A 59 11.78 7.28 9.39
CA GLY A 59 11.33 8.50 10.07
C GLY A 59 9.86 8.81 9.83
N GLU A 60 9.36 8.60 8.61
CA GLU A 60 7.94 8.82 8.28
C GLU A 60 7.02 7.79 8.95
N ILE A 61 7.43 6.51 8.95
CA ILE A 61 6.70 5.46 9.67
C ILE A 61 6.66 5.77 11.16
N LEU A 62 7.80 6.19 11.73
CA LEU A 62 7.87 6.60 13.13
C LEU A 62 6.96 7.81 13.40
N ALA A 63 6.97 8.83 12.55
CA ALA A 63 6.08 9.99 12.70
C ALA A 63 4.60 9.59 12.73
N GLY A 64 4.20 8.67 11.83
CA GLY A 64 2.85 8.10 11.83
C GLY A 64 2.53 7.35 13.13
N LEU A 65 3.47 6.58 13.66
CA LEU A 65 3.32 5.89 14.94
C LEU A 65 3.18 6.87 16.12
N LEU A 66 3.96 7.96 16.11
CA LEU A 66 3.93 9.00 17.14
C LEU A 66 2.61 9.78 17.12
N LEU A 67 2.11 10.15 15.93
CA LEU A 67 0.83 10.85 15.75
C LEU A 67 -0.39 9.94 15.91
N GLY A 68 -0.20 8.63 15.79
CA GLY A 68 -1.25 7.64 15.87
C GLY A 68 -1.67 7.29 17.31
N PRO A 69 -2.55 6.29 17.46
CA PRO A 69 -3.04 5.85 18.76
C PRO A 69 -1.93 5.26 19.65
N SER A 70 -0.82 4.80 19.07
CA SER A 70 0.27 4.15 19.80
C SER A 70 1.03 5.08 20.76
N LEU A 71 1.11 6.39 20.47
CA LEU A 71 1.70 7.37 21.39
C LEU A 71 0.75 8.53 21.67
N LEU A 72 0.37 9.31 20.65
CA LEU A 72 -0.49 10.47 20.85
C LEU A 72 -1.84 10.06 21.43
N GLY A 73 -2.48 9.02 20.90
CA GLY A 73 -3.75 8.53 21.45
C GLY A 73 -3.62 7.92 22.85
N ALA A 74 -2.48 7.31 23.16
CA ALA A 74 -2.23 6.72 24.47
C ALA A 74 -1.96 7.77 25.57
N LEU A 75 -1.26 8.86 25.24
CA LEU A 75 -0.91 9.92 26.19
C LEU A 75 -1.92 11.07 26.21
N PHE A 76 -2.49 11.41 25.06
CA PHE A 76 -3.38 12.56 24.86
C PHE A 76 -4.57 12.20 23.94
N PRO A 77 -5.49 11.33 24.39
CA PRO A 77 -6.60 10.83 23.57
C PRO A 77 -7.49 11.96 23.03
N ASP A 78 -7.83 12.96 23.86
CA ASP A 78 -8.69 14.09 23.46
C ASP A 78 -8.05 14.94 22.36
N LEU A 79 -6.73 15.16 22.45
CA LEU A 79 -5.97 15.87 21.44
C LEU A 79 -5.95 15.08 20.13
N MET A 80 -5.72 13.77 20.19
CA MET A 80 -5.77 12.90 19.00
C MET A 80 -7.14 12.93 18.34
N HIS A 81 -8.23 12.82 19.10
CA HIS A 81 -9.59 12.86 18.55
C HIS A 81 -9.97 14.23 17.96
N THR A 82 -9.42 15.31 18.53
CA THR A 82 -9.61 16.67 18.01
C THR A 82 -8.85 16.86 16.70
N LEU A 83 -7.59 16.40 16.63
CA LEU A 83 -6.74 16.49 15.44
C LEU A 83 -7.19 15.53 14.34
N PHE A 84 -7.53 14.29 14.67
CA PHE A 84 -7.85 13.21 13.73
C PHE A 84 -9.22 12.57 14.04
N PRO A 85 -10.33 13.28 13.77
CA PRO A 85 -11.66 12.72 13.94
C PRO A 85 -11.90 11.55 12.95
N PRO A 86 -12.69 10.54 13.36
CA PRO A 86 -12.96 9.35 12.53
C PRO A 86 -13.53 9.65 11.14
N SER A 87 -14.23 10.79 10.97
CA SER A 87 -14.80 11.23 9.69
C SER A 87 -13.75 11.45 8.59
N THR A 88 -12.52 11.78 8.95
CA THR A 88 -11.42 12.04 8.00
C THR A 88 -10.61 10.79 7.63
N GLY A 89 -10.75 9.71 8.40
CA GLY A 89 -9.98 8.47 8.22
C GLY A 89 -10.11 7.82 6.83
N PRO A 90 -11.34 7.67 6.27
CA PRO A 90 -11.51 7.14 4.92
C PRO A 90 -10.85 7.99 3.83
N ILE A 91 -10.84 9.32 4.01
CA ILE A 91 -10.20 10.24 3.06
C ILE A 91 -8.68 10.06 3.08
N PHE A 92 -8.07 9.98 4.28
CA PHE A 92 -6.64 9.65 4.40
C PHE A 92 -6.31 8.27 3.85
N THR A 93 -7.18 7.28 4.02
CA THR A 93 -6.99 5.95 3.43
C THR A 93 -6.94 6.04 1.91
N GLY A 94 -7.86 6.79 1.29
CA GLY A 94 -7.84 7.04 -0.16
C GLY A 94 -6.58 7.77 -0.62
N LEU A 95 -6.18 8.84 0.08
CA LEU A 95 -4.95 9.58 -0.21
C LEU A 95 -3.69 8.70 -0.07
N ALA A 96 -3.63 7.86 0.96
CA ALA A 96 -2.53 6.93 1.19
C ALA A 96 -2.45 5.87 0.08
N GLN A 97 -3.58 5.37 -0.40
CA GLN A 97 -3.63 4.45 -1.54
C GLN A 97 -3.11 5.11 -2.83
N ILE A 98 -3.50 6.36 -3.09
CA ILE A 98 -2.98 7.12 -4.24
C ILE A 98 -1.47 7.33 -4.10
N GLY A 99 -0.99 7.73 -2.92
CA GLY A 99 0.43 7.89 -2.64
C GLY A 99 1.21 6.58 -2.82
N LEU A 100 0.66 5.45 -2.38
CA LEU A 100 1.23 4.12 -2.58
C LEU A 100 1.32 3.74 -4.05
N ILE A 101 0.30 4.04 -4.85
CA ILE A 101 0.31 3.79 -6.30
C ILE A 101 1.42 4.61 -6.97
N PHE A 102 1.55 5.90 -6.63
CA PHE A 102 2.62 6.74 -7.17
C PHE A 102 4.00 6.25 -6.74
N LEU A 103 4.16 5.81 -5.48
CA LEU A 103 5.40 5.23 -5.00
C LEU A 103 5.77 3.96 -5.77
N MET A 104 4.80 3.07 -5.99
CA MET A 104 5.02 1.85 -6.75
C MET A 104 5.36 2.13 -8.22
N PHE A 105 4.72 3.14 -8.80
CA PHE A 105 5.03 3.58 -10.15
C PHE A 105 6.47 4.13 -10.24
N GLN A 106 6.87 4.98 -9.29
CA GLN A 106 8.23 5.52 -9.22
C GLN A 106 9.29 4.41 -9.09
N ILE A 107 9.03 3.42 -8.24
CA ILE A 107 9.90 2.24 -8.10
C ILE A 107 9.98 1.44 -9.41
N GLY A 108 8.85 1.27 -10.10
CA GLY A 108 8.83 0.62 -11.41
C GLY A 108 9.66 1.34 -12.48
N LEU A 109 9.75 2.67 -12.42
CA LEU A 109 10.54 3.48 -13.35
C LEU A 109 12.04 3.50 -13.02
N GLU A 110 12.38 3.48 -11.74
CA GLU A 110 13.76 3.60 -11.28
C GLU A 110 14.56 2.29 -11.44
N PHE A 111 13.90 1.14 -11.23
CA PHE A 111 14.60 -0.14 -11.18
C PHE A 111 14.83 -0.72 -12.58
N GLU A 112 16.10 -0.89 -12.94
CA GLU A 112 16.52 -1.52 -14.20
C GLU A 112 16.40 -3.05 -14.17
N PHE A 113 15.17 -3.57 -14.18
CA PHE A 113 14.92 -5.02 -14.16
C PHE A 113 15.58 -5.77 -15.33
N THR A 114 15.55 -5.19 -16.52
CA THR A 114 15.97 -5.87 -17.75
C THR A 114 17.48 -6.15 -17.81
N ARG A 115 18.30 -5.30 -17.18
CA ARG A 115 19.78 -5.42 -17.23
C ARG A 115 20.32 -6.54 -16.33
N HIS A 116 19.67 -6.78 -15.19
CA HIS A 116 20.19 -7.68 -14.14
C HIS A 116 19.41 -9.00 -13.97
N LEU A 117 18.22 -9.13 -14.57
CA LEU A 117 17.40 -10.34 -14.48
C LEU A 117 17.75 -11.43 -15.52
N GLY A 118 18.57 -11.12 -16.53
CA GLY A 118 19.04 -12.10 -17.50
C GLY A 118 19.79 -13.26 -16.83
N GLY A 119 19.17 -14.44 -16.78
CA GLY A 119 19.75 -15.65 -16.16
C GLY A 119 19.55 -15.79 -14.64
N SER A 120 18.95 -14.79 -13.97
CA SER A 120 18.84 -14.73 -12.50
C SER A 120 17.60 -15.43 -11.91
N ARG A 121 16.86 -16.24 -12.69
CA ARG A 121 15.58 -16.85 -12.27
C ARG A 121 15.71 -17.79 -11.06
N ARG A 122 16.72 -18.66 -11.05
CA ARG A 122 16.94 -19.64 -9.98
C ARG A 122 17.22 -18.96 -8.62
N PRO A 123 18.15 -17.99 -8.53
CA PRO A 123 18.35 -17.22 -7.29
C PRO A 123 17.09 -16.51 -6.80
N ILE A 124 16.35 -15.85 -7.68
CA ILE A 124 15.13 -15.12 -7.32
C ILE A 124 14.09 -16.05 -6.67
N VAL A 125 13.82 -17.19 -7.31
CA VAL A 125 12.88 -18.19 -6.77
C VAL A 125 13.39 -18.77 -5.46
N GLY A 126 14.69 -19.06 -5.35
CA GLY A 126 15.28 -19.56 -4.12
C GLY A 126 15.17 -18.59 -2.94
N ILE A 127 15.43 -17.30 -3.18
CA ILE A 127 15.31 -16.24 -2.17
C ILE A 127 13.86 -16.09 -1.73
N SER A 128 12.92 -16.05 -2.67
CA SER A 128 11.48 -15.98 -2.39
C SER A 128 11.00 -17.18 -1.57
N LEU A 129 11.30 -18.40 -2.01
CA LEU A 129 10.86 -19.62 -1.30
C LEU A 129 11.40 -19.69 0.13
N ILE A 130 12.68 -19.41 0.34
CA ILE A 130 13.28 -19.42 1.68
C ILE A 130 12.76 -18.25 2.52
N GLY A 131 12.68 -17.06 1.92
CA GLY A 131 12.19 -15.83 2.54
C GLY A 131 10.72 -15.91 2.95
N LEU A 132 9.93 -16.75 2.28
CA LEU A 132 8.55 -17.02 2.65
C LEU A 132 8.46 -18.18 3.65
N ALA A 133 9.10 -19.32 3.38
CA ALA A 133 8.93 -20.54 4.16
C ALA A 133 9.50 -20.44 5.59
N VAL A 134 10.66 -19.80 5.76
CA VAL A 134 11.31 -19.72 7.07
C VAL A 134 10.53 -18.82 8.04
N PRO A 135 10.19 -17.57 7.71
CA PRO A 135 9.36 -16.74 8.59
C PRO A 135 7.96 -17.33 8.79
N PHE A 136 7.41 -18.03 7.80
CA PHE A 136 6.10 -18.69 7.95
C PHE A 136 6.15 -19.77 9.02
N ALA A 137 7.15 -20.66 8.94
CA ALA A 137 7.33 -21.71 9.94
C ALA A 137 7.56 -21.12 11.33
N LEU A 138 8.43 -20.11 11.45
CA LEU A 138 8.69 -19.43 12.72
C LEU A 138 7.44 -18.74 13.28
N GLY A 139 6.67 -18.05 12.44
CA GLY A 139 5.41 -17.42 12.82
C GLY A 139 4.40 -18.45 13.30
N TYR A 140 4.22 -19.56 12.56
CA TYR A 140 3.29 -20.63 12.94
C TYR A 140 3.64 -21.26 14.30
N LEU A 141 4.93 -21.50 14.54
CA LEU A 141 5.43 -22.11 15.77
C LEU A 141 5.37 -21.15 16.97
N THR A 142 5.60 -19.86 16.76
CA THR A 142 5.58 -18.85 17.83
C THR A 142 4.16 -18.32 18.11
N ALA A 143 3.23 -18.47 17.17
CA ALA A 143 1.87 -17.96 17.29
C ALA A 143 1.11 -18.39 18.56
N PRO A 144 1.20 -19.63 19.09
CA PRO A 144 0.55 -19.99 20.35
C PRO A 144 0.98 -19.14 21.55
N TRP A 145 2.26 -18.71 21.58
CA TRP A 145 2.78 -17.85 22.64
C TRP A 145 2.18 -16.44 22.60
N PHE A 146 1.97 -15.92 21.39
CA PHE A 146 1.34 -14.62 21.16
C PHE A 146 -0.18 -14.69 21.35
N HIS A 147 -0.82 -15.75 20.89
CA HIS A 147 -2.26 -16.00 21.07
C HIS A 147 -2.64 -15.93 22.55
N ALA A 148 -1.88 -16.61 23.42
CA ALA A 148 -2.11 -16.59 24.86
C ALA A 148 -2.00 -15.21 25.53
N ARG A 149 -1.40 -14.20 24.88
CA ARG A 149 -1.13 -12.87 25.46
C ARG A 149 -1.83 -11.71 24.77
N LEU A 150 -2.06 -11.82 23.47
CA LEU A 150 -2.45 -10.69 22.62
C LEU A 150 -3.76 -10.92 21.87
N SER A 151 -4.20 -12.16 21.68
CA SER A 151 -5.39 -12.38 20.87
C SER A 151 -6.67 -12.17 21.68
N GLU A 152 -7.59 -11.41 21.10
CA GLU A 152 -9.03 -11.52 21.35
C GLU A 152 -9.51 -12.99 21.15
N PRO A 153 -10.74 -13.37 21.56
CA PRO A 153 -11.22 -14.75 21.48
C PRO A 153 -11.40 -15.25 20.04
N VAL A 154 -10.29 -15.57 19.37
CA VAL A 154 -10.21 -16.11 18.01
C VAL A 154 -9.65 -17.53 18.08
N PRO A 155 -10.13 -18.49 17.26
CA PRO A 155 -9.59 -19.84 17.24
C PRO A 155 -8.07 -19.86 16.96
N LEU A 156 -7.34 -20.65 17.74
CA LEU A 156 -5.88 -20.74 17.65
C LEU A 156 -5.42 -21.11 16.23
N SER A 157 -6.07 -22.07 15.57
CA SER A 157 -5.70 -22.51 14.22
C SER A 157 -5.76 -21.38 13.19
N GLY A 158 -6.80 -20.54 13.24
CA GLY A 158 -6.91 -19.36 12.40
C GLY A 158 -5.83 -18.33 12.72
N PHE A 159 -5.64 -18.04 14.00
CA PHE A 159 -4.60 -17.12 14.45
C PHE A 159 -3.21 -17.55 13.99
N GLN A 160 -2.84 -18.83 14.15
CA GLN A 160 -1.53 -19.34 13.76
C GLN A 160 -1.23 -19.16 12.28
N LEU A 161 -2.19 -19.50 11.42
CA LEU A 161 -2.05 -19.38 9.97
C LEU A 161 -1.99 -17.90 9.54
N PHE A 162 -2.87 -17.05 10.07
CA PHE A 162 -2.84 -15.62 9.78
C PHE A 162 -1.53 -14.96 10.25
N PHE A 163 -1.07 -15.30 11.47
CA PHE A 163 0.17 -14.78 12.03
C PHE A 163 1.39 -15.26 11.22
N ALA A 164 1.44 -16.54 10.86
CA ALA A 164 2.50 -17.09 10.00
C ALA A 164 2.62 -16.33 8.67
N VAL A 165 1.51 -16.07 7.99
CA VAL A 165 1.52 -15.28 6.75
C VAL A 165 1.93 -13.85 6.99
N ALA A 166 1.39 -13.20 8.02
CA ALA A 166 1.74 -11.82 8.35
C ALA A 166 3.25 -11.64 8.57
N MET A 167 3.92 -12.64 9.15
CA MET A 167 5.38 -12.63 9.36
C MET A 167 6.19 -12.90 8.09
N SER A 168 5.57 -13.36 6.99
CA SER A 168 6.27 -13.84 5.79
C SER A 168 6.16 -12.93 4.58
N ILE A 169 5.19 -12.01 4.57
CA ILE A 169 4.97 -11.10 3.45
C ILE A 169 5.90 -9.89 3.56
N THR A 170 6.54 -9.52 2.44
CA THR A 170 7.43 -8.35 2.37
C THR A 170 6.78 -7.19 1.61
N ALA A 171 6.89 -5.97 2.13
CA ALA A 171 6.38 -4.76 1.48
C ALA A 171 7.37 -4.21 0.43
N ILE A 172 7.14 -4.55 -0.84
CA ILE A 172 7.93 -4.07 -1.99
C ILE A 172 8.11 -2.54 -2.01
N PRO A 173 7.06 -1.70 -1.81
CA PRO A 173 7.22 -0.24 -1.93
C PRO A 173 8.23 0.35 -0.95
N ILE A 174 8.21 -0.11 0.29
CA ILE A 174 9.13 0.40 1.31
C ILE A 174 10.55 -0.07 1.03
N LEU A 175 10.72 -1.34 0.66
CA LEU A 175 12.02 -1.90 0.29
C LEU A 175 12.63 -1.17 -0.92
N GLY A 176 11.84 -0.92 -1.97
CA GLY A 176 12.28 -0.19 -3.15
C GLY A 176 12.71 1.23 -2.79
N ARG A 177 11.91 1.93 -1.97
CA ARG A 177 12.25 3.28 -1.50
C ARG A 177 13.55 3.32 -0.69
N ILE A 178 13.78 2.33 0.17
CA ILE A 178 15.04 2.21 0.92
C ILE A 178 16.24 2.07 -0.02
N PHE A 179 16.16 1.20 -1.03
CA PHE A 179 17.24 1.06 -2.01
C PHE A 179 17.48 2.34 -2.80
N MET A 180 16.43 3.09 -3.17
CA MET A 180 16.58 4.39 -3.84
C MET A 180 17.26 5.42 -2.95
N GLU A 181 16.83 5.51 -1.70
CA GLU A 181 17.40 6.45 -0.73
C GLU A 181 18.88 6.16 -0.42
N LEU A 182 19.24 4.88 -0.38
CA LEU A 182 20.62 4.44 -0.18
C LEU A 182 21.47 4.47 -1.48
N GLY A 183 20.91 4.83 -2.63
CA GLY A 183 21.62 4.84 -3.92
C GLY A 183 21.99 3.45 -4.44
N LEU A 184 21.24 2.41 -4.02
CA LEU A 184 21.49 1.00 -4.33
C LEU A 184 20.53 0.43 -5.39
N SER A 185 19.63 1.25 -5.96
CA SER A 185 18.60 0.85 -6.95
C SER A 185 19.16 0.11 -8.16
N HIS A 186 20.35 0.49 -8.63
CA HIS A 186 21.00 -0.13 -9.80
C HIS A 186 21.81 -1.40 -9.48
N THR A 187 21.85 -1.85 -8.23
CA THR A 187 22.66 -3.01 -7.85
C THR A 187 21.98 -4.33 -8.20
N ARG A 188 22.79 -5.36 -8.47
CA ARG A 188 22.28 -6.73 -8.68
C ARG A 188 21.51 -7.23 -7.46
N THR A 189 21.96 -6.89 -6.25
CA THR A 189 21.26 -7.26 -5.00
C THR A 189 19.87 -6.67 -4.98
N ALA A 190 19.73 -5.36 -5.25
CA ALA A 190 18.42 -4.71 -5.28
C ALA A 190 17.49 -5.33 -6.34
N ALA A 191 18.00 -5.63 -7.54
CA ALA A 191 17.22 -6.31 -8.59
C ALA A 191 16.77 -7.72 -8.19
N LEU A 192 17.65 -8.51 -7.55
CA LEU A 192 17.30 -9.85 -7.06
C LEU A 192 16.28 -9.79 -5.91
N THR A 193 16.45 -8.87 -4.96
CA THR A 193 15.56 -8.74 -3.80
C THR A 193 14.18 -8.24 -4.21
N ILE A 194 14.08 -7.20 -5.06
CA ILE A 194 12.77 -6.73 -5.57
C ILE A 194 12.12 -7.79 -6.45
N GLY A 195 12.90 -8.50 -7.27
CA GLY A 195 12.39 -9.62 -8.07
C GLY A 195 11.82 -10.76 -7.21
N ALA A 196 12.47 -11.09 -6.09
CA ALA A 196 11.97 -12.10 -5.15
C ALA A 196 10.72 -11.61 -4.44
N ALA A 197 10.73 -10.37 -3.94
CA ALA A 197 9.59 -9.77 -3.25
C ALA A 197 8.35 -9.66 -4.17
N ALA A 198 8.52 -9.49 -5.48
CA ALA A 198 7.42 -9.55 -6.45
C ALA A 198 6.77 -10.95 -6.55
N ILE A 199 7.55 -12.03 -6.42
CA ILE A 199 7.01 -13.39 -6.32
C ILE A 199 6.30 -13.58 -4.98
N ASP A 200 6.86 -13.02 -3.90
CA ASP A 200 6.28 -13.11 -2.57
C ASP A 200 4.94 -12.38 -2.46
N ASP A 201 4.76 -11.24 -3.14
CA ASP A 201 3.48 -10.52 -3.16
C ASP A 201 2.36 -11.35 -3.81
N VAL A 202 2.63 -11.94 -4.98
CA VAL A 202 1.68 -12.85 -5.65
C VAL A 202 1.38 -14.07 -4.77
N SER A 203 2.43 -14.67 -4.20
CA SER A 203 2.30 -15.83 -3.31
C SER A 203 1.52 -15.50 -2.05
N GLY A 204 1.77 -14.33 -1.45
CA GLY A 204 1.11 -13.81 -0.27
C GLY A 204 -0.40 -13.64 -0.47
N TRP A 205 -0.82 -13.06 -1.60
CA TRP A 205 -2.24 -12.96 -1.94
C TRP A 205 -2.92 -14.32 -2.10
N ILE A 206 -2.24 -15.30 -2.73
CA ILE A 206 -2.77 -16.66 -2.89
C ILE A 206 -2.92 -17.35 -1.52
N ILE A 207 -1.88 -17.30 -0.69
CA ILE A 207 -1.87 -17.95 0.62
C ILE A 207 -2.88 -17.27 1.56
N LEU A 208 -2.93 -15.94 1.59
CA LEU A 208 -3.90 -15.19 2.39
C LEU A 208 -5.34 -15.50 1.97
N GLY A 209 -5.59 -15.61 0.67
CA GLY A 209 -6.89 -16.05 0.13
C GLY A 209 -7.25 -17.47 0.58
N ALA A 210 -6.31 -18.41 0.50
CA ALA A 210 -6.50 -19.80 0.92
C ALA A 210 -6.78 -19.91 2.43
N ILE A 211 -6.07 -19.17 3.28
CA ILE A 211 -6.29 -19.17 4.73
C ILE A 211 -7.61 -18.51 5.08
N SER A 212 -7.94 -17.37 4.48
CA SER A 212 -9.23 -16.69 4.68
C SER A 212 -10.40 -17.64 4.37
N LEU A 213 -10.24 -18.46 3.34
CA LEU A 213 -11.21 -19.47 2.96
C LEU A 213 -11.30 -20.62 3.99
N LEU A 214 -10.16 -21.14 4.43
CA LEU A 214 -10.09 -22.22 5.41
C LEU A 214 -10.69 -21.81 6.76
N VAL A 215 -10.37 -20.60 7.23
CA VAL A 215 -10.79 -20.10 8.54
C VAL A 215 -12.28 -19.75 8.57
N LYS A 216 -12.83 -19.22 7.48
CA LYS A 216 -14.26 -18.87 7.41
C LYS A 216 -15.17 -20.08 7.19
N GLY A 217 -14.63 -21.28 6.94
CA GLY A 217 -15.40 -22.52 6.78
C GLY A 217 -16.44 -22.50 5.65
N ALA A 218 -16.37 -21.52 4.74
CA ALA A 218 -17.41 -21.18 3.78
C ALA A 218 -16.97 -21.44 2.33
N PHE A 219 -16.29 -22.56 2.07
CA PHE A 219 -15.90 -22.90 0.71
C PHE A 219 -17.10 -23.37 -0.10
N SER A 220 -17.64 -22.44 -0.87
CA SER A 220 -18.65 -22.70 -1.88
C SER A 220 -18.04 -22.52 -3.25
N TRP A 221 -18.05 -23.59 -4.06
CA TRP A 221 -17.66 -23.52 -5.47
C TRP A 221 -18.49 -22.48 -6.25
N ALA A 222 -19.76 -22.29 -5.88
CA ALA A 222 -20.62 -21.27 -6.45
C ALA A 222 -20.16 -19.83 -6.14
N TRP A 223 -19.42 -19.64 -5.04
CA TRP A 223 -18.83 -18.35 -4.65
C TRP A 223 -17.43 -18.16 -5.26
N ALA A 224 -16.62 -19.22 -5.34
CA ALA A 224 -15.23 -19.15 -5.80
C ALA A 224 -15.11 -19.00 -7.33
N ILE A 225 -15.85 -19.81 -8.09
CA ILE A 225 -15.73 -19.87 -9.57
C ILE A 225 -16.00 -18.50 -10.23
N PRO A 226 -17.08 -17.77 -9.90
CA PRO A 226 -17.35 -16.47 -10.54
C PRO A 226 -16.28 -15.41 -10.24
N ARG A 227 -15.67 -15.44 -9.06
CA ARG A 227 -14.63 -14.47 -8.66
C ARG A 227 -13.30 -14.75 -9.35
N VAL A 228 -12.89 -16.01 -9.42
CA VAL A 228 -11.69 -16.42 -10.16
C VAL A 228 -11.86 -16.16 -11.65
N ALA A 229 -13.02 -16.49 -12.21
CA ALA A 229 -13.34 -16.19 -13.60
C ALA A 229 -13.38 -14.69 -13.88
N GLY A 230 -14.00 -13.88 -13.01
CA GLY A 230 -14.04 -12.43 -13.10
C GLY A 230 -12.64 -11.80 -13.03
N LEU A 231 -11.79 -12.29 -12.14
CA LEU A 231 -10.39 -11.84 -12.04
C LEU A 231 -9.60 -12.19 -13.31
N ALA A 232 -9.72 -13.41 -13.81
CA ALA A 232 -9.07 -13.82 -15.06
C ALA A 232 -9.56 -13.00 -16.26
N ALA A 233 -10.87 -12.74 -16.33
CA ALA A 233 -11.49 -11.91 -17.36
C ALA A 233 -11.04 -10.44 -17.28
N TYR A 234 -10.73 -9.92 -16.09
CA TYR A 234 -10.16 -8.59 -15.91
C TYR A 234 -8.67 -8.54 -16.27
N LEU A 235 -7.88 -9.53 -15.83
CA LEU A 235 -6.44 -9.56 -16.04
C LEU A 235 -6.04 -9.82 -17.49
N ALA A 236 -6.80 -10.65 -18.22
CA ALA A 236 -6.53 -10.95 -19.62
C ALA A 236 -6.42 -9.69 -20.51
N PRO A 237 -7.44 -8.80 -20.60
CA PRO A 237 -7.36 -7.59 -21.41
C PRO A 237 -6.28 -6.63 -20.90
N VAL A 238 -6.08 -6.49 -19.59
CA VAL A 238 -4.99 -5.66 -19.04
C VAL A 238 -3.63 -6.16 -19.51
N PHE A 239 -3.39 -7.47 -19.41
CA PHE A 239 -2.15 -8.08 -19.88
C PHE A 239 -1.95 -7.89 -21.40
N PHE A 240 -2.99 -8.11 -22.20
CA PHE A 240 -2.91 -7.94 -23.66
C PHE A 240 -2.66 -6.48 -24.06
N VAL A 241 -3.32 -5.51 -23.41
CA VAL A 241 -3.13 -4.08 -23.68
C VAL A 241 -1.74 -3.61 -23.26
N VAL A 242 -1.30 -3.98 -22.06
CA VAL A 242 0.03 -3.62 -21.54
C VAL A 242 1.12 -4.23 -22.39
N ARG A 243 1.04 -5.53 -22.72
CA ARG A 243 2.00 -6.21 -23.61
C ARG A 243 2.06 -5.56 -24.99
N LYS A 244 0.90 -5.27 -25.60
CA LYS A 244 0.82 -4.64 -26.92
C LYS A 244 1.46 -3.25 -26.89
N ARG A 245 1.13 -2.41 -25.91
CA ARG A 245 1.68 -1.04 -25.76
C ARG A 245 3.17 -1.04 -25.44
N ALA A 246 3.63 -1.91 -24.53
CA ALA A 246 5.05 -2.04 -24.21
C ALA A 246 5.89 -2.47 -25.43
N SER A 247 5.35 -3.37 -26.27
CA SER A 247 6.02 -3.78 -27.52
C SER A 247 6.04 -2.71 -28.62
N THR A 248 5.15 -1.71 -28.55
CA THR A 248 5.09 -0.60 -29.53
C THR A 248 5.91 0.61 -29.08
N ALA A 249 6.06 0.82 -27.76
CA ALA A 249 6.77 1.97 -27.19
C ALA A 249 8.28 1.75 -27.01
N VAL A 250 8.75 0.50 -26.96
CA VAL A 250 10.17 0.17 -26.90
C VAL A 250 10.62 -0.30 -28.29
N PRO A 251 11.15 0.59 -29.16
CA PRO A 251 11.83 0.11 -30.35
C PRO A 251 12.99 -0.75 -29.89
N MET A 252 12.90 -2.05 -30.17
CA MET A 252 14.03 -2.96 -30.01
C MET A 252 15.18 -2.39 -30.82
N ARG A 253 16.18 -1.81 -30.14
CA ARG A 253 17.45 -1.46 -30.77
C ARG A 253 17.99 -2.76 -31.36
N SER A 254 18.00 -2.84 -32.68
CA SER A 254 18.25 -4.09 -33.39
C SER A 254 19.64 -4.64 -33.05
N PRO A 255 19.85 -5.97 -33.13
CA PRO A 255 21.16 -6.59 -32.96
C PRO A 255 22.24 -6.13 -33.97
N HIS A 256 21.91 -5.30 -34.97
CA HIS A 256 22.85 -4.90 -36.01
C HIS A 256 23.89 -3.85 -35.60
N ASP A 257 23.72 -3.15 -34.46
CA ASP A 257 24.71 -2.17 -33.99
C ASP A 257 25.87 -2.77 -33.18
N ALA A 258 25.76 -4.03 -32.75
CA ALA A 258 26.83 -4.72 -32.02
C ALA A 258 28.05 -5.08 -32.92
N ALA A 259 27.90 -5.01 -34.24
CA ALA A 259 28.98 -5.31 -35.19
C ALA A 259 29.87 -4.10 -35.52
N ARG A 260 29.55 -2.88 -35.07
CA ARG A 260 30.35 -1.67 -35.35
C ARG A 260 31.43 -1.34 -34.32
N PHE A 261 31.60 -2.16 -33.27
CA PHE A 261 32.56 -1.89 -32.18
C PHE A 261 33.67 -2.94 -32.03
N THR A 262 33.88 -3.81 -33.02
CA THR A 262 35.01 -4.77 -33.04
C THR A 262 36.00 -4.53 -34.17
N THR A 263 35.84 -3.46 -34.96
CA THR A 263 36.83 -3.01 -35.95
C THR A 263 36.95 -1.50 -35.88
N GLY A 264 37.98 -1.03 -35.16
CA GLY A 264 38.32 0.37 -34.96
C GLY A 264 39.40 0.49 -33.90
#